data_AF-A0A6N7APV8-F1
#
_entry.id   AF-A0A6N7APV8-F1
#
_cell.length_a   1.000
_cell.length_b   1.000
_cell.length_c   1.000
_cell.angle_alpha   90.00
_cell.angle_beta   90.00
_cell.angle_gamma   90.00
#
_symmetry.space_group_name_H-M   'P 1'
#
loop_
_entity.id
_entity.type
_entity.pdbx_description
1 polymer ?
#
loop_
_entity_poly.entity_id
_entity_poly.type
_entity_poly.pdbx_seq_one_letter_code
_entity_poly.pdbx_strand_id
1 'polypeptide(L)'
;MTDPDYPYVDYNISSLDFLDRARKQLSLFDAGNIESLFYAALELRMGIEARICEYLEHSLNDEKPSKQKEYHAKKLFAKLLKNNPDADQPLELLIGKKGSTSLSVFKYTPVKKELIDYYEKELGKILHHKFFVDNKNSWYIKKKLQKYGAKSLFDYRDLLEKIALELEEANKGDLLSHPKFTLIKNK
;
A
#
# COMPACT_ATOMS: atom_id res chain seq x y z
N MET A 1 -29.31 -8.87 -9.63
CA MET A 1 -29.63 -8.70 -11.07
C MET A 1 -28.31 -8.45 -11.76
N THR A 2 -27.84 -9.41 -12.55
CA THR A 2 -26.58 -9.34 -13.30
C THR A 2 -26.91 -9.52 -14.77
N ASP A 3 -26.51 -8.52 -15.57
CA ASP A 3 -26.66 -8.46 -17.01
C ASP A 3 -25.47 -9.19 -17.67
N PRO A 4 -25.66 -10.14 -18.60
CA PRO A 4 -24.59 -11.02 -19.09
C PRO A 4 -23.69 -10.46 -20.22
N ASP A 5 -23.91 -9.23 -20.70
CA ASP A 5 -23.32 -8.75 -21.97
C ASP A 5 -22.11 -7.82 -21.87
N TYR A 6 -21.47 -7.66 -20.71
CA TYR A 6 -20.20 -6.91 -20.62
C TYR A 6 -19.02 -7.87 -20.34
N PRO A 7 -17.98 -7.91 -21.21
CA PRO A 7 -16.72 -8.53 -20.81
C PRO A 7 -16.18 -7.70 -19.64
N TYR A 8 -16.29 -8.24 -18.43
CA TYR A 8 -15.72 -7.64 -17.24
C TYR A 8 -14.23 -7.48 -17.48
N VAL A 9 -13.79 -6.26 -17.79
CA VAL A 9 -12.38 -5.90 -17.66
C VAL A 9 -12.13 -5.93 -16.16
N ASP A 10 -11.65 -7.08 -15.66
CA ASP A 10 -11.14 -7.14 -14.30
C ASP A 10 -9.91 -6.24 -14.26
N TYR A 11 -10.07 -5.05 -13.68
CA TYR A 11 -9.04 -4.02 -13.68
C TYR A 11 -7.89 -4.37 -12.71
N ASN A 12 -7.94 -5.54 -12.05
CA ASN A 12 -6.90 -6.04 -11.16
C ASN A 12 -6.51 -4.98 -10.12
N ILE A 13 -7.28 -4.96 -9.03
CA ILE A 13 -7.24 -3.91 -7.99
C ILE A 13 -6.49 -4.33 -6.72
N SER A 14 -5.63 -5.36 -6.79
CA SER A 14 -4.81 -5.75 -5.65
C SER A 14 -3.68 -4.75 -5.40
N SER A 15 -3.11 -4.77 -4.20
CA SER A 15 -1.93 -3.96 -3.87
C SER A 15 -0.76 -4.19 -4.83
N LEU A 16 -0.53 -5.45 -5.23
CA LEU A 16 0.53 -5.83 -6.17
C LEU A 16 0.29 -5.28 -7.57
N ASP A 17 -0.95 -5.29 -8.06
CA ASP A 17 -1.28 -4.75 -9.38
C ASP A 17 -1.02 -3.25 -9.46
N PHE A 18 -1.37 -2.52 -8.40
CA PHE A 18 -1.07 -1.10 -8.25
C PHE A 18 0.45 -0.85 -8.19
N LEU A 19 1.20 -1.68 -7.46
CA LEU A 19 2.66 -1.60 -7.40
C LEU A 19 3.30 -1.80 -8.78
N ASP A 20 2.83 -2.79 -9.54
CA ASP A 20 3.33 -3.08 -10.89
C ASP A 20 3.04 -1.93 -11.86
N ARG A 21 1.84 -1.33 -11.78
CA ARG A 21 1.50 -0.13 -12.56
C ARG A 21 2.37 1.06 -12.15
N ALA A 22 2.60 1.27 -10.85
CA ALA A 22 3.49 2.32 -10.38
C ALA A 22 4.91 2.18 -10.93
N ARG A 23 5.47 0.97 -10.93
CA ARG A 23 6.80 0.67 -11.49
C ARG A 23 6.88 0.98 -12.98
N LYS A 24 5.85 0.60 -13.74
CA LYS A 24 5.73 0.93 -15.18
C LYS A 24 5.69 2.45 -15.40
N GLN A 25 5.00 3.18 -14.54
CA GLN A 25 4.96 4.64 -14.65
C GLN A 25 6.31 5.28 -14.29
N LEU A 26 7.04 4.75 -13.31
CA LEU A 26 8.39 5.23 -13.01
C LEU A 26 9.34 5.01 -14.18
N SER A 27 9.30 3.85 -14.86
CA SER A 27 10.14 3.63 -16.04
C SER A 27 9.79 4.54 -17.22
N LEU A 28 8.51 4.88 -17.40
CA LEU A 28 8.08 5.87 -18.39
C LEU A 28 8.59 7.28 -18.06
N PHE A 29 8.62 7.65 -16.77
CA PHE A 29 9.23 8.88 -16.33
C PHE A 29 10.73 8.92 -16.65
N ASP A 30 11.45 7.83 -16.38
CA ASP A 30 12.87 7.70 -16.69
C ASP A 30 13.13 7.80 -18.22
N ALA A 31 12.15 7.43 -19.05
CA ALA A 31 12.16 7.62 -20.50
C ALA A 31 11.77 9.04 -20.97
N GLY A 32 11.49 9.97 -20.04
CA GLY A 32 11.18 11.38 -20.32
C GLY A 32 9.70 11.76 -20.26
N ASN A 33 8.80 10.84 -19.91
CA ASN A 33 7.38 11.16 -19.73
C ASN A 33 7.11 11.73 -18.33
N ILE A 34 7.12 13.05 -18.20
CA ILE A 34 7.05 13.72 -16.90
C ILE A 34 5.73 13.41 -16.17
N GLU A 35 4.62 13.37 -16.90
CA GLU A 35 3.28 13.08 -16.40
C GLU A 35 3.20 11.71 -15.71
N SER A 36 4.00 10.74 -16.16
CA SER A 36 4.04 9.42 -15.54
C SER A 36 4.43 9.46 -14.07
N LEU A 37 5.17 10.47 -13.61
CA LEU A 37 5.46 10.63 -12.17
C LEU A 37 4.20 10.89 -11.33
N PHE A 38 3.23 11.64 -11.87
CA PHE A 38 1.94 11.85 -11.22
C PHE A 38 1.16 10.55 -11.13
N TYR A 39 1.11 9.78 -12.22
CA TYR A 39 0.43 8.48 -12.25
C TYR A 39 1.10 7.47 -11.32
N ALA A 40 2.44 7.41 -11.28
CA ALA A 40 3.16 6.56 -10.34
C ALA A 40 2.76 6.85 -8.88
N ALA A 41 2.65 8.12 -8.50
CA ALA A 41 2.22 8.51 -7.17
C ALA A 41 0.76 8.11 -6.87
N LEU A 42 -0.13 8.19 -7.87
CA LEU A 42 -1.52 7.77 -7.75
C LEU A 42 -1.63 6.26 -7.54
N GLU A 43 -0.93 5.48 -8.35
CA GLU A 43 -0.90 4.02 -8.26
C GLU A 43 -0.34 3.58 -6.90
N LEU A 44 0.76 4.18 -6.41
CA LEU A 44 1.30 3.90 -5.08
C LEU A 44 0.31 4.24 -3.95
N ARG A 45 -0.43 5.34 -4.10
CA ARG A 45 -1.47 5.72 -3.13
C ARG A 45 -2.54 4.63 -3.05
N MET A 46 -3.05 4.20 -4.20
CA MET A 46 -4.06 3.12 -4.27
C MET A 46 -3.52 1.78 -3.79
N GLY A 47 -2.25 1.45 -4.09
CA GLY A 47 -1.63 0.20 -3.64
C GLY A 47 -1.49 0.10 -2.13
N ILE A 48 -1.21 1.22 -1.44
CA ILE A 48 -1.19 1.29 0.03
C ILE A 48 -2.60 1.10 0.60
N GLU A 49 -3.60 1.76 0.02
CA GLU A 49 -5.00 1.61 0.44
C GLU A 49 -5.49 0.17 0.26
N ALA A 50 -5.22 -0.41 -0.91
CA ALA A 50 -5.56 -1.79 -1.25
C ALA A 50 -4.92 -2.76 -0.25
N ARG A 51 -3.64 -2.59 0.11
CA ARG A 51 -2.98 -3.49 1.05
C ARG A 51 -3.64 -3.50 2.43
N ILE A 52 -4.02 -2.32 2.93
CA ILE A 52 -4.71 -2.22 4.22
C ILE A 52 -6.11 -2.82 4.13
N CYS A 53 -6.81 -2.61 3.00
CA CYS A 53 -8.12 -3.20 2.76
C CYS A 53 -8.05 -4.73 2.72
N GLU A 54 -7.08 -5.33 2.02
CA GLU A 54 -6.84 -6.77 2.00
C GLU A 54 -6.72 -7.33 3.43
N TYR A 55 -6.00 -6.65 4.32
CA TYR A 55 -5.88 -7.02 5.73
C TYR A 55 -7.16 -6.82 6.54
N LEU A 56 -7.90 -5.75 6.27
CA LEU A 56 -9.18 -5.49 6.93
C LEU A 56 -10.24 -6.52 6.55
N GLU A 57 -10.30 -6.92 5.28
CA GLU A 57 -11.23 -7.93 4.76
C GLU A 57 -10.99 -9.30 5.37
N HIS A 58 -9.73 -9.62 5.71
CA HIS A 58 -9.33 -10.89 6.32
C HIS A 58 -9.10 -10.78 7.84
N SER A 59 -9.41 -9.62 8.42
CA SER A 59 -9.46 -9.45 9.87
C SER A 59 -10.67 -10.23 10.37
N LEU A 60 -10.44 -11.27 11.18
CA LEU A 60 -11.39 -12.31 11.63
C LEU A 60 -12.61 -11.80 12.47
N ASN A 61 -12.90 -10.51 12.45
CA ASN A 61 -14.11 -9.99 13.08
C ASN A 61 -15.28 -10.20 12.12
N ASP A 62 -16.24 -11.04 12.51
CA ASP A 62 -17.51 -11.38 11.85
C ASP A 62 -18.46 -10.20 11.53
N GLU A 63 -17.95 -8.96 11.49
CA GLU A 63 -18.71 -7.83 10.98
C GLU A 63 -18.97 -8.08 9.49
N LYS A 64 -20.24 -8.40 9.15
CA LYS A 64 -20.78 -8.41 7.78
C LYS A 64 -20.07 -7.32 6.97
N PRO A 65 -19.62 -7.57 5.73
CA PRO A 65 -18.87 -6.61 4.93
C PRO A 65 -19.62 -5.29 4.88
N SER A 66 -19.25 -4.43 5.82
CA SER A 66 -19.80 -3.10 5.97
C SER A 66 -19.26 -2.40 4.76
N LYS A 67 -20.14 -2.04 3.81
CA LYS A 67 -19.77 -1.32 2.58
C LYS A 67 -18.74 -0.26 2.96
N GLN A 68 -17.47 -0.51 2.66
CA GLN A 68 -16.38 0.32 3.15
C GLN A 68 -16.55 1.68 2.48
N LYS A 69 -16.96 2.69 3.26
CA LYS A 69 -17.21 4.05 2.77
C LYS A 69 -15.96 4.95 2.85
N GLU A 70 -14.93 4.46 3.54
CA GLU A 70 -13.72 5.20 3.82
C GLU A 70 -12.55 4.48 3.13
N TYR A 71 -11.78 5.22 2.34
CA TYR A 71 -10.63 4.71 1.58
C TYR A 71 -9.32 5.40 2.01
N HIS A 72 -9.39 6.37 2.92
CA HIS A 72 -8.20 7.11 3.32
C HIS A 72 -7.29 6.26 4.22
N ALA A 73 -6.06 5.99 3.75
CA ALA A 73 -5.12 5.04 4.37
C ALA A 73 -4.92 5.23 5.88
N LYS A 74 -4.82 6.47 6.39
CA LYS A 74 -4.67 6.71 7.84
C LYS A 74 -5.86 6.20 8.66
N LYS A 75 -7.08 6.38 8.16
CA LYS A 75 -8.30 5.91 8.84
C LYS A 75 -8.44 4.41 8.71
N LEU A 76 -8.11 3.86 7.53
CA LEU A 76 -8.04 2.41 7.30
C LEU A 76 -7.05 1.74 8.27
N PHE A 77 -5.85 2.30 8.39
CA PHE A 77 -4.82 1.78 9.28
C PHE A 77 -5.22 1.86 10.75
N ALA A 78 -5.83 2.97 11.18
CA ALA A 78 -6.38 3.08 12.52
C ALA A 78 -7.50 2.05 12.79
N LYS A 79 -8.34 1.77 11.79
CA LYS A 79 -9.36 0.71 11.86
C LYS A 79 -8.71 -0.68 11.97
N LEU A 80 -7.64 -0.94 11.20
CA LEU A 80 -6.90 -2.20 11.25
C LEU A 80 -6.35 -2.45 12.65
N LEU A 81 -5.67 -1.46 13.24
CA LEU A 81 -5.12 -1.56 14.60
C LEU A 81 -6.21 -1.69 15.67
N LYS A 82 -7.37 -1.05 15.48
CA LYS A 82 -8.51 -1.23 16.38
C LYS A 82 -9.02 -2.68 16.35
N ASN A 83 -9.09 -3.30 15.18
CA ASN A 83 -9.54 -4.68 15.02
C ASN A 83 -8.47 -5.67 15.50
N ASN A 84 -7.20 -5.35 15.26
CA ASN A 84 -6.07 -6.19 15.58
C ASN A 84 -4.89 -5.32 16.06
N PRO A 85 -4.75 -5.14 17.39
CA PRO A 85 -3.72 -4.26 17.96
C PRO A 85 -2.29 -4.61 17.56
N ASP A 86 -2.02 -5.87 17.24
CA ASP A 86 -0.70 -6.36 16.87
C ASP A 86 -0.45 -6.32 15.35
N ALA A 87 -1.38 -5.77 14.55
CA ALA A 87 -1.28 -5.76 13.09
C ALA A 87 -0.17 -4.87 12.53
N ASP A 88 0.48 -4.04 13.35
CA ASP A 88 1.70 -3.31 12.96
C ASP A 88 3.00 -4.07 13.27
N GLN A 89 2.92 -5.26 13.88
CA GLN A 89 4.08 -6.09 14.19
C GLN A 89 4.25 -7.22 13.18
N PRO A 90 5.50 -7.56 12.81
CA PRO A 90 5.75 -8.76 12.02
C PRO A 90 5.51 -10.02 12.86
N LEU A 91 5.05 -11.08 12.21
CA LEU A 91 4.85 -12.39 12.85
C LEU A 91 5.28 -13.51 11.92
N GLU A 92 5.92 -14.53 12.48
CA GLU A 92 6.20 -15.79 11.79
C GLU A 92 5.48 -16.95 12.49
N LEU A 93 4.69 -17.70 11.74
CA LEU A 93 4.01 -18.90 12.19
C LEU A 93 4.77 -20.13 11.71
N LEU A 94 5.27 -20.90 12.67
CA LEU A 94 5.97 -22.16 12.43
C LEU A 94 5.00 -23.33 12.65
N ILE A 95 4.72 -24.09 11.60
CA ILE A 95 3.87 -25.28 11.67
C ILE A 95 4.74 -26.51 11.41
N GLY A 96 4.72 -27.44 12.35
CA GLY A 96 5.44 -28.70 12.18
C GLY A 96 5.04 -29.73 13.22
N LYS A 97 5.42 -30.97 12.95
CA LYS A 97 5.26 -32.07 13.92
C LYS A 97 6.31 -31.92 15.02
N LYS A 98 5.92 -32.13 16.27
CA LYS A 98 6.85 -32.17 17.41
C LYS A 98 8.00 -33.15 17.12
N GLY A 99 9.24 -32.66 17.15
CA GLY A 99 10.46 -33.44 16.88
C GLY A 99 10.85 -33.58 15.40
N SER A 100 10.09 -32.99 14.47
CA SER A 100 10.47 -32.89 13.05
C SER A 100 11.46 -31.74 12.83
N THR A 101 12.41 -31.92 11.93
CA THR A 101 13.28 -30.85 11.41
C THR A 101 12.65 -30.08 10.25
N SER A 102 11.60 -30.64 9.64
CA SER A 102 10.81 -29.96 8.60
C SER A 102 9.70 -29.14 9.25
N LEU A 103 9.80 -27.81 9.10
CA LEU A 103 8.81 -26.83 9.54
C LEU A 103 8.34 -26.02 8.32
N SER A 104 7.04 -25.79 8.22
CA SER A 104 6.48 -24.80 7.32
C SER A 104 6.46 -23.43 8.03
N VAL A 105 6.93 -22.39 7.34
CA VAL A 105 7.00 -21.03 7.86
C VAL A 105 6.03 -20.17 7.07
N PHE A 106 5.13 -19.48 7.76
CA PHE A 106 4.23 -18.48 7.17
C PHE A 106 4.48 -17.13 7.81
N LYS A 107 4.62 -16.08 7.01
CA LYS A 107 4.97 -14.75 7.52
C LYS A 107 3.82 -13.76 7.35
N TYR A 108 3.62 -12.91 8.35
CA TYR A 108 2.82 -11.71 8.26
C TYR A 108 3.76 -10.51 8.22
N THR A 109 3.64 -9.67 7.19
CA THR A 109 4.46 -8.46 7.04
C THR A 109 3.59 -7.22 7.15
N PRO A 110 3.71 -6.42 8.23
CA PRO A 110 2.80 -5.32 8.48
C PRO A 110 2.96 -4.18 7.47
N VAL A 111 1.88 -3.43 7.25
CA VAL A 111 1.97 -2.08 6.68
C VAL A 111 2.58 -1.16 7.73
N LYS A 112 3.82 -0.74 7.50
CA LYS A 112 4.54 0.13 8.44
C LYS A 112 3.90 1.52 8.54
N LYS A 113 3.99 2.14 9.72
CA LYS A 113 3.51 3.51 9.95
C LYS A 113 4.19 4.53 9.04
N GLU A 114 5.46 4.30 8.72
CA GLU A 114 6.24 5.10 7.79
C GLU A 114 5.58 5.17 6.40
N LEU A 115 4.99 4.07 5.93
CA LEU A 115 4.30 4.02 4.64
C LEU A 115 3.02 4.87 4.64
N ILE A 116 2.31 4.89 5.78
CA ILE A 116 1.15 5.77 6.00
C ILE A 116 1.57 7.24 6.05
N ASP A 117 2.71 7.52 6.66
CA ASP A 117 3.28 8.87 6.72
C ASP A 117 3.68 9.37 5.31
N TYR A 118 4.26 8.51 4.46
CA TYR A 118 4.54 8.83 3.06
C TYR A 118 3.26 9.11 2.26
N TYR A 119 2.23 8.29 2.46
CA TYR A 119 0.91 8.47 1.85
C TYR A 119 0.32 9.86 2.14
N GLU A 120 0.34 10.29 3.40
CA GLU A 120 -0.24 11.57 3.82
C GLU A 120 0.60 12.76 3.39
N LYS A 121 1.91 12.67 3.67
CA LYS A 121 2.79 13.83 3.60
C LYS A 121 3.39 14.01 2.21
N GLU A 122 3.73 12.95 1.49
CA GLU A 122 4.52 13.08 0.26
C GLU A 122 3.68 12.76 -0.97
N LEU A 123 2.94 11.65 -0.99
CA LEU A 123 2.05 11.31 -2.12
C LEU A 123 0.95 12.37 -2.28
N GLY A 124 0.38 12.86 -1.17
CA GLY A 124 -0.58 13.96 -1.21
C GLY A 124 -0.04 15.26 -1.81
N LYS A 125 1.27 15.56 -1.65
CA LYS A 125 1.89 16.77 -2.20
C LYS A 125 2.07 16.68 -3.71
N ILE A 126 2.63 15.57 -4.20
CA ILE A 126 2.85 15.39 -5.64
C ILE A 126 1.53 15.30 -6.42
N LEU A 127 0.50 14.70 -5.81
CA LEU A 127 -0.84 14.62 -6.39
C LEU A 127 -1.61 15.94 -6.35
N HIS A 128 -1.08 16.98 -5.70
CA HIS A 128 -1.68 18.30 -5.73
C HIS A 128 -1.49 18.92 -7.11
N HIS A 129 -2.54 18.92 -7.93
CA HIS A 129 -2.51 19.35 -9.34
C HIS A 129 -1.70 20.63 -9.58
N LYS A 130 -1.96 21.69 -8.80
CA LYS A 130 -1.23 22.97 -8.94
C LYS A 130 0.28 22.82 -8.72
N PHE A 131 0.68 22.02 -7.73
CA PHE A 131 2.09 21.77 -7.46
C PHE A 131 2.74 21.06 -8.66
N PHE A 132 2.08 20.05 -9.21
CA PHE A 132 2.61 19.31 -10.34
C PHE A 132 2.74 20.19 -11.59
N VAL A 133 1.67 20.91 -11.97
CA VAL A 133 1.65 21.76 -13.17
C VAL A 133 2.68 22.90 -13.08
N ASP A 134 2.76 23.59 -11.94
CA ASP A 134 3.70 24.71 -11.73
C ASP A 134 5.18 24.27 -11.83
N ASN A 135 5.46 22.98 -11.66
CA ASN A 135 6.81 22.41 -11.69
C ASN A 135 7.10 21.50 -12.89
N LYS A 136 6.10 21.12 -13.69
CA LYS A 136 6.24 20.20 -14.83
C LYS A 136 7.30 20.65 -15.85
N ASN A 137 7.29 21.94 -16.23
CA ASN A 137 8.22 22.48 -17.23
C ASN A 137 9.64 22.72 -16.68
N SER A 138 9.83 22.59 -15.37
CA SER A 138 11.12 22.77 -14.69
C SER A 138 11.35 21.62 -13.71
N TRP A 139 10.97 20.41 -14.11
CA TRP A 139 10.86 19.24 -13.24
C TRP A 139 12.18 18.83 -12.57
N TYR A 140 13.32 19.20 -13.17
CA TYR A 140 14.68 18.97 -12.68
C TYR A 140 15.24 20.12 -11.82
N ILE A 141 14.58 21.29 -11.82
CA ILE A 141 15.07 22.48 -11.09
C ILE A 141 14.52 22.47 -9.67
N LYS A 142 15.41 22.55 -8.68
CA LYS A 142 15.01 22.73 -7.28
C LYS A 142 14.48 24.15 -7.09
N LYS A 143 13.17 24.28 -6.88
CA LYS A 143 12.54 25.55 -6.48
C LYS A 143 12.34 25.54 -4.97
N LYS A 144 12.67 26.64 -4.29
CA LYS A 144 12.26 26.85 -2.90
C LYS A 144 10.73 26.96 -2.88
N LEU A 145 10.08 25.87 -2.51
CA LEU A 145 8.64 25.85 -2.28
C LEU A 145 8.43 26.22 -0.82
N GLN A 146 7.75 27.34 -0.57
CA GLN A 146 7.56 27.90 0.77
C GLN A 146 7.06 26.86 1.80
N LYS A 147 6.25 25.90 1.36
CA LYS A 147 5.68 24.83 2.21
C LYS A 147 6.45 23.50 2.19
N TYR A 148 7.38 23.31 1.26
CA TYR A 148 7.94 21.98 0.92
C TYR A 148 9.48 21.91 0.84
N GLY A 149 10.18 23.01 1.10
CA GLY A 149 11.64 23.10 0.99
C GLY A 149 12.12 23.25 -0.46
N ALA A 150 13.41 23.10 -0.70
CA ALA A 150 13.98 23.11 -2.06
C ALA A 150 13.90 21.69 -2.65
N LYS A 151 12.76 21.35 -3.26
CA LYS A 151 12.54 20.07 -3.95
C LYS A 151 12.16 20.31 -5.42
N SER A 152 12.59 19.40 -6.27
CA SER A 152 12.20 19.27 -7.68
C SER A 152 11.28 18.05 -7.85
N LEU A 153 10.63 17.89 -9.00
CA LEU A 153 9.88 16.65 -9.30
C LEU A 153 10.83 15.46 -9.42
N PHE A 154 12.08 15.67 -9.86
CA PHE A 154 13.09 14.60 -9.87
C PHE A 154 13.38 14.04 -8.47
N ASP A 155 13.44 14.88 -7.43
CA ASP A 155 13.64 14.39 -6.05
C ASP A 155 12.46 13.50 -5.58
N TYR A 156 11.27 13.64 -6.19
CA TYR A 156 10.15 12.74 -5.91
C TYR A 156 10.29 11.39 -6.59
N ARG A 157 11.04 11.27 -7.70
CA ARG A 157 11.28 9.97 -8.34
C ARG A 157 11.87 9.00 -7.30
N ASP A 158 13.00 9.33 -6.70
CA ASP A 158 13.69 8.44 -5.76
C ASP A 158 12.83 8.14 -4.53
N LEU A 159 12.03 9.12 -4.11
CA LEU A 159 11.07 8.94 -3.03
C LEU A 159 9.96 7.95 -3.42
N LEU A 160 9.42 8.03 -4.63
CA LEU A 160 8.40 7.10 -5.10
C LEU A 160 8.96 5.69 -5.26
N GLU A 161 10.21 5.52 -5.71
CA GLU A 161 10.86 4.21 -5.73
C GLU A 161 11.04 3.65 -4.32
N LYS A 162 11.46 4.48 -3.36
CA LYS A 162 11.52 4.07 -1.96
C LYS A 162 10.15 3.61 -1.43
N ILE A 163 9.09 4.35 -1.74
CA ILE A 163 7.71 3.98 -1.34
C ILE A 163 7.30 2.66 -2.01
N ALA A 164 7.64 2.45 -3.27
CA ALA A 164 7.38 1.21 -3.99
C ALA A 164 8.07 0.01 -3.33
N LEU A 165 9.32 0.16 -2.88
CA LEU A 165 10.05 -0.88 -2.16
C LEU A 165 9.42 -1.19 -0.79
N GLU A 166 9.01 -0.17 -0.02
CA GLU A 166 8.32 -0.41 1.25
C GLU A 166 6.96 -1.08 1.06
N LEU A 167 6.24 -0.74 -0.02
CA LEU A 167 4.98 -1.41 -0.38
C LEU A 167 5.23 -2.86 -0.84
N GLU A 168 6.30 -3.12 -1.59
CA GLU A 168 6.71 -4.48 -1.95
C GLU A 168 6.99 -5.32 -0.72
N GLU A 169 7.73 -4.81 0.26
CA GLU A 169 7.98 -5.52 1.52
C GLU A 169 6.67 -5.87 2.23
N ALA A 170 5.73 -4.93 2.33
CA ALA A 170 4.41 -5.19 2.93
C ALA A 170 3.60 -6.28 2.20
N ASN A 171 3.91 -6.52 0.92
CA ASN A 171 3.27 -7.57 0.12
C ASN A 171 3.98 -8.94 0.18
N LYS A 172 5.18 -9.05 0.79
CA LYS A 172 5.89 -10.34 0.88
C LYS A 172 5.31 -11.35 1.87
N GLY A 173 4.42 -10.91 2.76
CA GLY A 173 3.81 -11.78 3.76
C GLY A 173 2.82 -12.77 3.14
N ASP A 174 2.91 -14.03 3.54
CA ASP A 174 1.98 -15.10 3.16
C ASP A 174 0.60 -14.95 3.85
N LEU A 175 0.59 -14.32 5.02
CA LEU A 175 -0.60 -14.18 5.85
C LEU A 175 -1.30 -12.83 5.58
N LEU A 176 -2.62 -12.88 5.35
CA LEU A 176 -3.48 -11.70 5.16
C LEU A 176 -4.03 -11.13 6.48
N SER A 177 -3.60 -11.66 7.61
CA SER A 177 -4.01 -11.16 8.93
C SER A 177 -3.01 -11.61 9.97
N HIS A 178 -2.74 -10.76 10.96
CA HIS A 178 -1.94 -11.14 12.11
C HIS A 178 -2.75 -12.15 12.96
N PRO A 179 -2.37 -13.43 13.01
CA PRO A 179 -3.18 -14.47 13.62
C PRO A 179 -3.33 -14.23 15.13
N LYS A 180 -4.53 -14.52 15.65
CA LYS A 180 -4.82 -14.53 17.09
C LYS A 180 -5.13 -15.95 17.51
N PHE A 181 -4.43 -16.45 18.52
CA PHE A 181 -4.64 -17.79 19.05
C PHE A 181 -5.45 -17.72 20.34
N THR A 182 -6.58 -18.41 20.37
CA THR A 182 -7.37 -18.62 21.58
C THR A 182 -7.11 -20.02 22.10
N LEU A 183 -6.79 -20.13 23.40
CA LEU A 183 -6.68 -21.43 24.06
C LEU A 183 -8.06 -22.10 24.07
N ILE A 184 -8.20 -23.20 23.33
CA ILE A 184 -9.36 -24.09 23.47
C ILE A 184 -9.16 -24.88 24.75
N LYS A 185 -9.94 -24.57 25.79
CA LYS A 185 -10.01 -25.39 26.99
C LYS A 185 -10.75 -26.68 26.63
N ASN A 186 -10.03 -27.80 26.61
CA ASN A 186 -10.67 -29.12 26.53
C ASN A 186 -11.56 -29.29 27.77
N LYS A 187 -12.86 -29.51 27.54
CA LYS A 187 -13.81 -29.92 28.58
C LYS A 187 -13.67 -31.41 28.85
#